data_AF-A0A1A9N1R3-F1
#
_entry.id   AF-A0A1A9N1R3-F1
#
_cell.length_a   1.000
_cell.length_b   1.000
_cell.length_c   1.000
_cell.angle_alpha   90.00
_cell.angle_beta   90.00
_cell.angle_gamma   90.00
#
_symmetry.space_group_name_H-M   'P 1'
#
loop_
_entity.id
_entity.type
_entity.pdbx_description
1 polymer ?
#
loop_
_entity_poly.entity_id
_entity_poly.type
_entity_poly.pdbx_seq_one_letter_code
_entity_poly.pdbx_strand_id
1 'polypeptide(L)'
;MKQHSTPRHEAQGAQAAPTRRWPFTGYPAMLVATAAWHIFVLAGWLLVPAAWPWWLAAIFANHAIFTVAGLLPRTTLLGPNWTRLPAGTRNADAIALTIDDGPDPVVTPQVLDLLDAFGVRATFFCIGAKAQRHPELAREIVARGHALENHSQVHVHTFSVTFPAALTREIDAAQRTLESLSGERPMFFRAPAGLRNIFLEPVLSKLDLRLAAWTRRGYDTRERDPRVVARRLLDGLAPRDILLLHDGNAALTVEGKPLILAVLPRIIDAARQRHLRFVTLREARVDG
;
A
#
# COMPACT_ATOMS: atom_id res chain seq x y z
N MET A 1 32.43 -8.66 61.04
CA MET A 1 31.02 -9.05 60.78
C MET A 1 30.27 -7.78 60.41
N LYS A 2 29.88 -7.61 59.14
CA LYS A 2 28.47 -7.73 58.65
C LYS A 2 27.58 -6.62 59.27
N GLN A 3 26.98 -5.67 58.56
CA GLN A 3 26.37 -5.70 57.22
C GLN A 3 26.27 -4.29 56.61
N HIS A 4 26.48 -4.20 55.30
CA HIS A 4 26.00 -3.11 54.44
C HIS A 4 24.49 -3.27 54.19
N SER A 5 23.73 -2.18 54.31
CA SER A 5 22.36 -2.07 53.83
C SER A 5 22.31 -1.06 52.69
N THR A 6 22.23 -1.58 51.47
CA THR A 6 21.98 -0.84 50.23
C THR A 6 20.48 -0.49 50.12
N PRO A 7 20.08 0.74 49.75
CA PRO A 7 18.71 1.00 49.38
C PRO A 7 18.44 0.50 47.94
N ARG A 8 17.37 -0.28 47.80
CA ARG A 8 16.78 -0.68 46.51
C ARG A 8 16.09 0.54 45.89
N HIS A 9 16.61 1.04 44.78
CA HIS A 9 15.84 1.89 43.87
C HIS A 9 15.00 1.00 42.93
N GLU A 10 13.73 0.90 43.31
CA GLU A 10 12.53 1.13 42.49
C GLU A 10 12.57 0.78 40.99
N ALA A 11 11.74 -0.22 40.67
CA ALA A 11 10.82 -0.28 39.53
C ALA A 11 11.32 0.24 38.17
N GLN A 12 11.76 -0.72 37.35
CA GLN A 12 11.76 -0.59 35.89
C GLN A 12 10.37 -0.17 35.42
N GLY A 13 10.25 1.05 34.89
CA GLY A 13 9.04 1.55 34.27
C GLY A 13 8.61 0.61 33.14
N ALA A 14 7.40 0.07 33.23
CA ALA A 14 6.75 -0.58 32.11
C ALA A 14 6.61 0.46 30.99
N GLN A 15 7.43 0.34 29.93
CA GLN A 15 7.24 1.13 28.72
C GLN A 15 5.85 0.81 28.17
N ALA A 16 4.94 1.80 28.24
CA ALA A 16 3.63 1.69 27.62
C ALA A 16 3.82 1.29 26.15
N ALA A 17 3.11 0.25 25.71
CA ALA A 17 3.19 -0.19 24.32
C ALA A 17 2.87 1.00 23.40
N PRO A 18 3.64 1.23 22.33
CA PRO A 18 3.44 2.37 21.46
C PRO A 18 1.99 2.38 20.93
N THR A 19 1.36 3.55 20.97
CA THR A 19 0.00 3.73 20.46
C THR A 19 -0.04 3.40 18.97
N ARG A 20 -0.89 2.45 18.57
CA ARG A 20 -1.05 2.08 17.17
C ARG A 20 -1.53 3.28 16.34
N ARG A 21 -0.97 3.44 15.14
CA ARG A 21 -1.44 4.44 14.16
C ARG A 21 -2.76 4.03 13.54
N TRP A 22 -3.00 2.72 13.40
CA TRP A 22 -4.24 2.19 12.86
C TRP A 22 -5.01 1.41 13.92
N PRO A 23 -6.32 1.70 14.11
CA PRO A 23 -7.13 0.96 15.06
C PRO A 23 -7.16 -0.51 14.66
N PHE A 24 -6.89 -1.39 15.62
CA PHE A 24 -7.07 -2.81 15.42
C PHE A 24 -8.56 -3.11 15.41
N THR A 25 -9.09 -3.57 14.28
CA THR A 25 -10.52 -3.87 14.10
C THR A 25 -10.79 -5.38 14.10
N GLY A 26 -9.83 -6.19 14.59
CA GLY A 26 -9.88 -7.64 14.53
C GLY A 26 -9.32 -8.21 13.22
N TYR A 27 -9.43 -9.53 13.08
CA TYR A 27 -9.14 -10.20 11.80
C TYR A 27 -10.29 -9.97 10.81
N PRO A 28 -10.03 -9.96 9.50
CA PRO A 28 -11.08 -9.85 8.50
C PRO A 28 -12.18 -10.90 8.73
N ALA A 29 -13.44 -10.49 8.73
CA ALA A 29 -14.58 -11.40 8.90
C ALA A 29 -14.50 -12.60 7.93
N MET A 30 -13.99 -12.36 6.72
CA MET A 30 -13.79 -13.40 5.72
C MET A 30 -12.74 -14.45 6.12
N LEU A 31 -11.71 -14.09 6.89
CA LEU A 31 -10.73 -15.06 7.41
C LEU A 31 -11.38 -16.00 8.44
N VAL A 32 -12.26 -15.46 9.29
CA VAL A 32 -13.03 -16.27 10.25
C VAL A 32 -14.06 -17.13 9.50
N ALA A 33 -14.75 -16.56 8.52
CA ALA A 33 -15.74 -17.27 7.71
C ALA A 33 -15.12 -18.43 6.93
N THR A 34 -13.95 -18.26 6.32
CA THR A 34 -13.27 -19.38 5.64
C THR A 34 -12.85 -20.47 6.62
N ALA A 35 -12.32 -20.12 7.80
CA ALA A 35 -11.97 -21.12 8.80
C ALA A 35 -13.21 -21.92 9.26
N ALA A 36 -14.31 -21.23 9.57
CA ALA A 36 -15.58 -21.85 9.93
C ALA A 36 -16.14 -22.72 8.79
N TRP A 37 -16.01 -22.28 7.53
CA TRP A 37 -16.41 -23.05 6.36
C TRP A 37 -15.64 -24.37 6.23
N HIS A 38 -14.33 -24.35 6.43
CA HIS A 38 -13.53 -25.57 6.41
C HIS A 38 -13.91 -26.54 7.53
N ILE A 39 -14.19 -26.03 8.73
CA ILE A 39 -14.70 -26.85 9.85
C ILE A 39 -16.06 -27.47 9.49
N PHE A 40 -16.96 -26.68 8.91
CA PHE A 40 -18.27 -27.14 8.46
C PHE A 40 -18.16 -28.24 7.40
N VAL A 41 -17.33 -28.04 6.37
CA VAL A 41 -17.11 -29.03 5.32
C VAL A 41 -16.48 -30.32 5.88
N LEU A 42 -15.53 -30.20 6.81
CA LEU A 42 -14.92 -31.36 7.48
C LEU A 42 -15.95 -32.15 8.29
N ALA A 43 -16.77 -31.48 9.10
CA ALA A 43 -17.86 -32.11 9.84
C ALA A 43 -18.89 -32.76 8.90
N GLY A 44 -19.28 -32.08 7.83
CA GLY A 44 -20.17 -32.61 6.80
C GLY A 44 -19.63 -33.87 6.14
N TRP A 45 -18.34 -33.89 5.80
CA TRP A 45 -17.68 -35.06 5.24
C TRP A 45 -17.63 -36.23 6.22
N LEU A 46 -17.39 -35.98 7.51
CA LEU A 46 -17.43 -37.02 8.55
C LEU A 46 -18.83 -37.62 8.77
N LEU A 47 -19.88 -36.81 8.64
CA LEU A 47 -21.28 -37.24 8.83
C LEU A 47 -21.87 -37.92 7.58
N VAL A 48 -21.53 -37.42 6.39
CA VAL A 48 -22.04 -37.94 5.11
C VAL A 48 -20.88 -38.13 4.12
N PRO A 49 -20.03 -39.17 4.31
CA PRO A 49 -18.84 -39.38 3.48
C PRO A 49 -19.17 -39.64 2.00
N ALA A 50 -20.31 -40.27 1.72
CA ALA A 50 -20.76 -40.55 0.36
C ALA A 50 -20.97 -39.28 -0.49
N ALA A 51 -21.18 -38.12 0.15
CA ALA A 51 -21.31 -36.83 -0.51
C ALA A 51 -19.96 -36.13 -0.77
N TRP A 52 -18.83 -36.85 -0.72
CA TRP A 52 -17.48 -36.29 -0.93
C TRP A 52 -17.31 -35.39 -2.15
N PRO A 53 -17.98 -35.61 -3.32
CA PRO A 53 -17.81 -34.69 -4.45
C PRO A 53 -18.34 -33.29 -4.12
N TRP A 54 -19.42 -33.19 -3.34
CA TRP A 54 -20.02 -31.93 -2.92
C TRP A 54 -19.17 -31.22 -1.87
N TRP A 55 -18.60 -31.97 -0.92
CA TRP A 55 -17.67 -31.43 0.08
C TRP A 55 -16.40 -30.88 -0.59
N LEU A 56 -15.85 -31.61 -1.57
CA LEU A 56 -14.71 -31.14 -2.35
C LEU A 56 -15.05 -29.90 -3.17
N ALA A 57 -16.20 -29.90 -3.86
CA ALA A 57 -16.69 -28.73 -4.59
C ALA A 57 -16.88 -27.50 -3.68
N ALA A 58 -17.35 -27.70 -2.44
CA ALA A 58 -17.49 -26.65 -1.44
C ALA A 58 -16.13 -26.03 -1.04
N ILE A 59 -15.08 -26.84 -0.89
CA ILE A 59 -13.71 -26.33 -0.68
C ILE A 59 -13.26 -25.52 -1.89
N PHE A 60 -13.37 -26.07 -3.10
CA PHE A 60 -12.96 -25.38 -4.32
C PHE A 60 -13.69 -24.05 -4.52
N ALA A 61 -15.00 -24.01 -4.31
CA ALA A 61 -15.80 -22.79 -4.42
C ALA A 61 -15.30 -21.71 -3.44
N ASN A 62 -15.03 -22.08 -2.19
CA ASN A 62 -14.47 -21.17 -1.20
C ASN A 62 -13.10 -20.64 -1.63
N HIS A 63 -12.17 -21.51 -2.04
CA HIS A 63 -10.86 -21.08 -2.53
C HIS A 63 -10.95 -20.19 -3.77
N ALA A 64 -11.86 -20.49 -4.71
CA ALA A 64 -12.08 -19.68 -5.89
C ALA A 64 -12.53 -18.25 -5.54
N ILE A 65 -13.43 -18.08 -4.58
CA ILE A 65 -13.86 -16.76 -4.09
C ILE A 65 -12.67 -15.94 -3.59
N PHE A 66 -11.81 -16.55 -2.77
CA PHE A 66 -10.64 -15.87 -2.20
C PHE A 66 -9.55 -15.56 -3.22
N THR A 67 -9.33 -16.47 -4.18
CA THR A 67 -8.42 -16.22 -5.31
C THR A 67 -8.94 -15.05 -6.14
N VAL A 68 -10.22 -15.04 -6.53
CA VAL A 68 -10.82 -13.94 -7.30
C VAL A 68 -10.74 -12.63 -6.51
N ALA A 69 -11.06 -12.63 -5.22
CA ALA A 69 -10.92 -11.44 -4.37
C ALA A 69 -9.46 -10.93 -4.34
N GLY A 70 -8.49 -11.83 -4.27
CA GLY A 70 -7.06 -11.52 -4.32
C GLY A 70 -6.58 -10.89 -5.64
N LEU A 71 -7.29 -11.18 -6.74
CA LEU A 71 -7.03 -10.64 -8.07
C LEU A 71 -7.71 -9.28 -8.32
N LEU A 72 -8.54 -8.80 -7.40
CA LEU A 72 -9.27 -7.53 -7.49
C LEU A 72 -8.62 -6.49 -6.57
N PRO A 73 -7.73 -5.60 -7.06
CA PRO A 73 -6.93 -4.72 -6.19
C PRO A 73 -7.75 -3.79 -5.29
N ARG A 74 -8.98 -3.48 -5.70
CA ARG A 74 -9.90 -2.57 -5.01
C ARG A 74 -10.87 -3.26 -4.06
N THR A 75 -10.84 -4.59 -3.94
CA THR A 75 -11.75 -5.29 -3.01
C THR A 75 -11.48 -4.88 -1.57
N THR A 76 -12.50 -4.90 -0.73
CA THR A 76 -12.42 -4.78 0.74
C THR A 76 -12.71 -6.11 1.45
N LEU A 77 -13.02 -7.19 0.69
CA LEU A 77 -13.33 -8.51 1.25
C LEU A 77 -12.17 -9.09 2.07
N LEU A 78 -10.92 -8.80 1.68
CA LEU A 78 -9.72 -9.32 2.34
C LEU A 78 -9.17 -8.38 3.42
N GLY A 79 -9.99 -7.47 3.92
CA GLY A 79 -9.62 -6.49 4.94
C GLY A 79 -9.61 -5.04 4.42
N PRO A 80 -9.38 -4.08 5.33
CA PRO A 80 -9.43 -2.66 5.01
C PRO A 80 -8.47 -2.27 3.90
N ASN A 81 -8.98 -1.49 2.94
CA ASN A 81 -8.22 -1.09 1.76
C ASN A 81 -8.60 0.34 1.36
N TRP A 82 -7.62 1.24 1.37
CA TRP A 82 -7.82 2.59 0.88
C TRP A 82 -7.83 2.59 -0.64
N THR A 83 -9.04 2.59 -1.20
CA THR A 83 -9.28 2.77 -2.64
C THR A 83 -9.67 4.20 -2.97
N ARG A 84 -10.04 4.99 -1.95
CA ARG A 84 -10.29 6.43 -1.94
C ARG A 84 -9.82 6.99 -0.61
N LEU A 85 -9.54 8.29 -0.55
CA LEU A 85 -9.28 8.99 0.70
C LEU A 85 -10.49 8.89 1.65
N PRO A 86 -10.29 8.90 2.98
CA PRO A 86 -11.39 8.85 3.93
C PRO A 86 -12.30 10.07 3.75
N ALA A 87 -13.60 9.88 4.03
CA ALA A 87 -14.55 10.99 4.00
C ALA A 87 -14.27 11.97 5.14
N GLY A 88 -14.58 13.25 4.92
CA GLY A 88 -14.39 14.30 5.91
C GLY A 88 -14.15 15.65 5.24
N THR A 89 -14.36 16.73 5.99
CA THR A 89 -14.20 18.11 5.50
C THR A 89 -12.79 18.37 4.96
N ARG A 90 -11.75 17.84 5.61
CA ARG A 90 -10.34 17.93 5.17
C ARG A 90 -10.09 17.34 3.78
N ASN A 91 -10.89 16.36 3.36
CA ASN A 91 -10.74 15.64 2.09
C ASN A 91 -11.88 15.96 1.10
N ALA A 92 -12.68 17.00 1.36
CA ALA A 92 -13.84 17.36 0.53
C ALA A 92 -13.44 17.82 -0.89
N ASP A 93 -12.23 18.32 -1.05
CA ASP A 93 -11.62 18.80 -2.29
C ASP A 93 -10.27 18.11 -2.59
N ALA A 94 -9.88 17.10 -1.81
CA ALA A 94 -8.54 16.54 -1.87
C ALA A 94 -8.46 15.30 -2.78
N ILE A 95 -7.37 15.16 -3.52
CA ILE A 95 -6.98 13.92 -4.22
C ILE A 95 -5.55 13.54 -3.86
N ALA A 96 -5.20 12.27 -3.98
CA ALA A 96 -3.83 11.80 -3.76
C ALA A 96 -3.20 11.34 -5.06
N LEU A 97 -2.04 11.91 -5.39
CA LEU A 97 -1.14 11.39 -6.40
C LEU A 97 -0.19 10.39 -5.74
N THR A 98 -0.15 9.17 -6.27
CA THR A 98 0.71 8.10 -5.77
C THR A 98 1.59 7.54 -6.88
N ILE A 99 2.86 7.27 -6.56
CA ILE A 99 3.91 6.89 -7.52
C ILE A 99 4.60 5.62 -7.01
N ASP A 100 4.59 4.55 -7.80
CA ASP A 100 5.10 3.23 -7.41
C ASP A 100 6.42 2.87 -8.11
N ASP A 101 7.06 1.82 -7.58
CA ASP A 101 8.22 1.11 -8.12
C ASP A 101 9.57 1.81 -8.00
N GLY A 102 9.63 3.07 -7.60
CA GLY A 102 10.87 3.82 -7.38
C GLY A 102 11.64 3.45 -6.09
N PRO A 103 12.69 4.23 -5.76
CA PRO A 103 13.24 5.29 -6.59
C PRO A 103 14.04 4.75 -7.78
N ASP A 104 13.94 5.44 -8.91
CA ASP A 104 14.73 5.25 -10.13
C ASP A 104 15.71 6.41 -10.28
N PRO A 105 17.02 6.14 -10.51
CA PRO A 105 18.03 7.19 -10.50
C PRO A 105 17.94 8.18 -11.67
N VAL A 106 17.19 7.85 -12.72
CA VAL A 106 17.00 8.72 -13.88
C VAL A 106 15.65 9.41 -13.81
N VAL A 107 14.58 8.68 -13.50
CA VAL A 107 13.20 9.20 -13.59
C VAL A 107 12.77 9.93 -12.33
N THR A 108 13.07 9.40 -11.14
CA THR A 108 12.59 9.99 -9.87
C THR A 108 13.06 11.44 -9.67
N PRO A 109 14.33 11.82 -9.92
CA PRO A 109 14.75 13.23 -9.78
C PRO A 109 13.93 14.18 -10.66
N GLN A 110 13.69 13.80 -11.92
CA GLN A 110 12.90 14.61 -12.86
C GLN A 110 11.43 14.73 -12.42
N VAL A 111 10.88 13.67 -11.83
CA VAL A 111 9.54 13.70 -11.26
C VAL A 111 9.48 14.64 -10.07
N LEU A 112 10.47 14.61 -9.17
CA LEU A 112 10.56 15.50 -8.01
C LEU A 112 10.66 16.98 -8.46
N ASP A 113 11.53 17.29 -9.41
CA ASP A 113 11.68 18.65 -9.94
C ASP A 113 10.37 19.17 -10.56
N LEU A 114 9.64 18.28 -11.25
CA LEU A 114 8.35 18.63 -11.82
C LEU A 114 7.30 18.86 -10.72
N LEU A 115 7.25 18.01 -9.71
CA LEU A 115 6.34 18.18 -8.59
C LEU A 115 6.59 19.50 -7.84
N ASP A 116 7.85 19.87 -7.63
CA ASP A 116 8.24 21.15 -7.03
C ASP A 116 7.85 22.34 -7.89
N ALA A 117 8.10 22.28 -9.21
CA ALA A 117 7.70 23.33 -10.15
C ALA A 117 6.18 23.59 -10.14
N PHE A 118 5.39 22.54 -9.86
CA PHE A 118 3.94 22.64 -9.70
C PHE A 118 3.49 22.83 -8.24
N GLY A 119 4.38 22.85 -7.25
CA GLY A 119 4.03 22.94 -5.84
C GLY A 119 3.09 21.82 -5.37
N VAL A 120 3.27 20.60 -5.90
CA VAL A 120 2.42 19.43 -5.63
C VAL A 120 3.19 18.41 -4.81
N ARG A 121 2.57 17.89 -3.76
CA ARG A 121 3.12 16.76 -2.98
C ARG A 121 2.42 15.45 -3.35
N ALA A 122 3.13 14.34 -3.17
CA ALA A 122 2.73 13.02 -3.64
C ALA A 122 3.15 11.96 -2.62
N THR A 123 2.63 10.74 -2.77
CA THR A 123 3.03 9.58 -1.96
C THR A 123 3.77 8.57 -2.83
N PHE A 124 5.03 8.29 -2.51
CA PHE A 124 5.86 7.33 -3.21
C PHE A 124 5.82 5.98 -2.50
N PHE A 125 5.38 4.93 -3.18
CA PHE A 125 5.51 3.55 -2.70
C PHE A 125 6.80 2.97 -3.26
N CYS A 126 7.86 3.00 -2.45
CA CYS A 126 9.19 2.59 -2.88
C CYS A 126 9.47 1.12 -2.57
N ILE A 127 10.21 0.48 -3.48
CA ILE A 127 10.75 -0.86 -3.26
C ILE A 127 11.98 -0.73 -2.36
N GLY A 128 12.00 -1.43 -1.22
CA GLY A 128 13.06 -1.29 -0.22
C GLY A 128 14.46 -1.48 -0.80
N ALA A 129 14.68 -2.51 -1.62
CA ALA A 129 15.97 -2.78 -2.25
C ALA A 129 16.39 -1.72 -3.30
N LYS A 130 15.45 -0.99 -3.92
CA LYS A 130 15.79 0.16 -4.78
C LYS A 130 16.18 1.36 -3.93
N ALA A 131 15.45 1.63 -2.85
CA ALA A 131 15.78 2.68 -1.91
C ALA A 131 17.17 2.46 -1.26
N GLN A 132 17.55 1.22 -0.93
CA GLN A 132 18.90 0.90 -0.43
C GLN A 132 20.01 1.19 -1.45
N ARG A 133 19.72 1.04 -2.75
CA ARG A 133 20.70 1.33 -3.82
C ARG A 133 20.82 2.83 -4.09
N HIS A 134 19.76 3.60 -3.81
CA HIS A 134 19.70 5.04 -4.02
C HIS A 134 19.22 5.76 -2.75
N PRO A 135 19.96 5.67 -1.63
CA PRO A 135 19.53 6.18 -0.33
C PRO A 135 19.40 7.70 -0.31
N GLU A 136 20.16 8.42 -1.13
CA GLU A 136 20.03 9.86 -1.36
C GLU A 136 18.66 10.24 -1.91
N LEU A 137 18.13 9.48 -2.88
CA LEU A 137 16.81 9.76 -3.45
C LEU A 137 15.69 9.49 -2.45
N ALA A 138 15.81 8.44 -1.63
CA ALA A 138 14.84 8.19 -0.56
C ALA A 138 14.78 9.34 0.45
N ARG A 139 15.94 9.92 0.81
CA ARG A 139 16.01 11.12 1.67
C ARG A 139 15.45 12.34 0.98
N GLU A 140 15.77 12.52 -0.31
CA GLU A 140 15.34 13.66 -1.09
C GLU A 140 13.81 13.71 -1.27
N ILE A 141 13.17 12.57 -1.51
CA ILE A 141 11.71 12.43 -1.56
C ILE A 141 11.08 13.03 -0.29
N VAL A 142 11.58 12.65 0.89
CA VAL A 142 11.04 13.15 2.17
C VAL A 142 11.45 14.60 2.44
N ALA A 143 12.68 14.99 2.12
CA ALA A 143 13.16 16.36 2.29
C ALA A 143 12.36 17.39 1.47
N ARG A 144 11.85 17.00 0.29
CA ARG A 144 10.95 17.80 -0.55
C ARG A 144 9.47 17.72 -0.10
N GLY A 145 9.20 17.04 1.02
CA GLY A 145 7.88 17.00 1.68
C GLY A 145 6.92 15.96 1.12
N HIS A 146 7.39 15.03 0.27
CA HIS A 146 6.58 13.89 -0.17
C HIS A 146 6.56 12.80 0.91
N ALA A 147 5.53 11.94 0.87
CA ALA A 147 5.48 10.78 1.76
C ALA A 147 6.16 9.58 1.09
N LEU A 148 7.00 8.86 1.83
CA LEU A 148 7.65 7.63 1.38
C LEU A 148 7.05 6.42 2.12
N GLU A 149 6.54 5.46 1.35
CA GLU A 149 5.71 4.34 1.80
C GLU A 149 6.20 2.99 1.26
N ASN A 150 5.66 1.90 1.81
CA ASN A 150 6.20 0.56 1.62
C ASN A 150 5.62 -0.16 0.39
N HIS A 151 6.48 -0.56 -0.54
CA HIS A 151 6.12 -1.39 -1.70
C HIS A 151 6.80 -2.77 -1.72
N SER A 152 6.97 -3.38 -0.54
CA SER A 152 7.76 -4.59 -0.27
C SER A 152 9.27 -4.38 -0.44
N GLN A 153 10.07 -5.37 0.01
CA GLN A 153 11.52 -5.25 -0.04
C GLN A 153 12.05 -5.46 -1.45
N VAL A 154 11.61 -6.52 -2.15
CA VAL A 154 12.14 -6.88 -3.47
C VAL A 154 11.11 -7.00 -4.59
N HIS A 155 9.81 -6.79 -4.31
CA HIS A 155 8.74 -6.80 -5.32
C HIS A 155 8.69 -8.10 -6.15
N VAL A 156 8.62 -9.26 -5.47
CA VAL A 156 8.52 -10.56 -6.15
C VAL A 156 7.20 -10.74 -6.90
N HIS A 157 7.25 -11.33 -8.09
CA HIS A 157 6.04 -11.66 -8.87
C HIS A 157 5.12 -12.68 -8.18
N THR A 158 5.66 -13.46 -7.25
CA THR A 158 4.92 -14.46 -6.46
C THR A 158 4.32 -13.90 -5.17
N PHE A 159 4.34 -12.57 -4.97
CA PHE A 159 3.85 -11.94 -3.74
C PHE A 159 2.44 -12.40 -3.35
N SER A 160 1.52 -12.47 -4.32
CA SER A 160 0.11 -12.85 -4.08
C SER A 160 -0.07 -14.32 -3.65
N VAL A 161 0.90 -15.21 -3.87
CA VAL A 161 0.85 -16.61 -3.43
C VAL A 161 1.82 -16.90 -2.27
N THR A 162 2.41 -15.86 -1.70
CA THR A 162 3.39 -15.98 -0.62
C THR A 162 2.71 -16.22 0.73
N PHE A 163 3.28 -17.14 1.52
CA PHE A 163 2.81 -17.50 2.86
C PHE A 163 3.10 -16.43 3.92
N PRO A 164 2.37 -16.40 5.05
CA PRO A 164 2.42 -15.32 6.04
C PRO A 164 3.81 -14.98 6.57
N ALA A 165 4.65 -15.99 6.85
CA ALA A 165 5.98 -15.77 7.39
C ALA A 165 6.91 -15.05 6.39
N ALA A 166 6.82 -15.43 5.11
CA ALA A 166 7.58 -14.78 4.04
C ALA A 166 7.03 -13.38 3.74
N LEU A 167 5.70 -13.20 3.71
CA LEU A 167 5.08 -11.87 3.61
C LEU A 167 5.55 -10.94 4.73
N THR A 168 5.57 -11.45 5.98
CA THR A 168 6.04 -10.67 7.13
C THR A 168 7.49 -10.24 6.94
N ARG A 169 8.38 -11.16 6.54
CA ARG A 169 9.79 -10.83 6.30
C ARG A 169 9.96 -9.77 5.22
N GLU A 170 9.26 -9.91 4.10
CA GLU A 170 9.34 -8.95 2.98
C GLU A 170 8.88 -7.55 3.38
N ILE A 171 7.73 -7.44 4.04
CA ILE A 171 7.13 -6.14 4.39
C ILE A 171 7.91 -5.48 5.53
N ASP A 172 8.32 -6.24 6.54
CA ASP A 172 9.07 -5.74 7.70
C ASP A 172 10.53 -5.38 7.35
N ALA A 173 11.15 -6.09 6.40
CA ALA A 173 12.45 -5.69 5.86
C ALA A 173 12.36 -4.33 5.16
N ALA A 174 11.30 -4.09 4.39
CA ALA A 174 11.04 -2.79 3.78
C ALA A 174 10.72 -1.71 4.82
N GLN A 175 9.97 -2.03 5.88
CA GLN A 175 9.74 -1.09 6.99
C GLN A 175 11.06 -0.58 7.56
N ARG A 176 11.94 -1.48 7.98
CA ARG A 176 13.24 -1.11 8.57
C ARG A 176 14.10 -0.32 7.58
N THR A 177 14.14 -0.78 6.34
CA THR A 177 14.93 -0.14 5.29
C THR A 177 14.49 1.30 5.07
N LEU A 178 13.21 1.50 4.78
CA LEU A 178 12.67 2.81 4.43
C LEU A 178 12.72 3.76 5.63
N GLU A 179 12.45 3.26 6.84
CA GLU A 179 12.62 4.02 8.08
C GLU A 179 14.07 4.46 8.30
N SER A 180 15.04 3.55 8.12
CA SER A 180 16.45 3.87 8.33
C SER A 180 16.99 4.90 7.32
N LEU A 181 16.42 4.94 6.11
CA LEU A 181 16.85 5.85 5.06
C LEU A 181 16.19 7.21 5.16
N SER A 182 14.87 7.24 5.39
CA SER A 182 14.07 8.46 5.34
C SER A 182 13.86 9.13 6.70
N GLY A 183 14.17 8.44 7.80
CA GLY A 183 13.85 8.88 9.15
C GLY A 183 12.37 8.72 9.52
N GLU A 184 11.53 8.29 8.58
CA GLU A 184 10.10 8.13 8.79
C GLU A 184 9.66 6.69 8.55
N ARG A 185 9.01 6.08 9.53
CA ARG A 185 8.49 4.73 9.39
C ARG A 185 7.23 4.74 8.51
N PRO A 186 7.18 4.00 7.38
CA PRO A 186 6.00 3.92 6.54
C PRO A 186 4.72 3.59 7.33
N MET A 187 3.60 4.17 6.90
CA MET A 187 2.26 4.01 7.46
C MET A 187 1.34 3.21 6.54
N PHE A 188 1.65 3.22 5.24
CA PHE A 188 0.90 2.55 4.21
C PHE A 188 1.74 1.49 3.52
N PHE A 189 1.04 0.47 3.05
CA PHE A 189 1.59 -0.56 2.18
C PHE A 189 0.78 -0.62 0.90
N ARG A 190 1.45 -0.83 -0.23
CA ARG A 190 0.79 -1.19 -1.48
C ARG A 190 1.31 -2.53 -1.96
N ALA A 191 0.41 -3.46 -2.27
CA ALA A 191 0.78 -4.79 -2.72
C ALA A 191 1.37 -4.74 -4.14
N PRO A 192 2.50 -5.43 -4.41
CA PRO A 192 3.02 -5.64 -5.76
C PRO A 192 1.93 -6.03 -6.77
N ALA A 193 1.88 -5.32 -7.91
CA ALA A 193 0.85 -5.46 -8.94
C ALA A 193 -0.62 -5.29 -8.48
N GLY A 194 -0.86 -4.89 -7.23
CA GLY A 194 -2.17 -4.85 -6.59
C GLY A 194 -2.75 -6.22 -6.20
N LEU A 195 -1.97 -7.31 -6.35
CA LEU A 195 -2.43 -8.67 -6.11
C LEU A 195 -2.11 -9.11 -4.68
N ARG A 196 -3.04 -9.82 -4.04
CA ARG A 196 -2.88 -10.22 -2.63
C ARG A 196 -3.58 -11.54 -2.30
N ASN A 197 -3.36 -12.05 -1.09
CA ASN A 197 -4.07 -13.19 -0.53
C ASN A 197 -4.63 -12.87 0.87
N ILE A 198 -5.34 -13.85 1.44
CA ILE A 198 -6.00 -13.77 2.76
C ILE A 198 -5.04 -13.50 3.93
N PHE A 199 -3.75 -13.77 3.76
CA PHE A 199 -2.74 -13.63 4.81
C PHE A 199 -2.18 -12.21 4.92
N LEU A 200 -2.39 -11.37 3.91
CA LEU A 200 -1.78 -10.04 3.87
C LEU A 200 -2.28 -9.15 5.02
N GLU A 201 -3.60 -9.06 5.24
CA GLU A 201 -4.16 -8.16 6.25
C GLU A 201 -3.68 -8.48 7.69
N PRO A 202 -3.67 -9.75 8.16
CA PRO A 202 -3.04 -10.10 9.42
C PRO A 202 -1.59 -9.59 9.57
N VAL A 203 -0.80 -9.66 8.49
CA VAL A 203 0.59 -9.19 8.48
C VAL A 203 0.65 -7.66 8.56
N LEU A 204 -0.14 -6.95 7.75
CA LEU A 204 -0.19 -5.48 7.76
C LEU A 204 -0.64 -4.95 9.12
N SER A 205 -1.68 -5.57 9.68
CA SER A 205 -2.16 -5.23 11.01
C SER A 205 -1.07 -5.40 12.06
N LYS A 206 -0.33 -6.53 12.05
CA LYS A 206 0.80 -6.74 12.99
C LYS A 206 1.89 -5.68 12.86
N LEU A 207 2.16 -5.21 11.65
CA LEU A 207 3.19 -4.20 11.36
C LEU A 207 2.69 -2.76 11.47
N ASP A 208 1.44 -2.56 11.91
CA ASP A 208 0.78 -1.25 12.01
C ASP A 208 0.81 -0.47 10.68
N LEU A 209 0.39 -1.15 9.61
CA LEU A 209 0.28 -0.64 8.25
C LEU A 209 -1.16 -0.70 7.74
N ARG A 210 -1.50 0.22 6.84
CA ARG A 210 -2.76 0.20 6.10
C ARG A 210 -2.52 -0.08 4.63
N LEU A 211 -3.28 -1.01 4.06
CA LEU A 211 -3.27 -1.23 2.61
C LEU A 211 -3.87 -0.01 1.88
N ALA A 212 -3.17 0.48 0.87
CA ALA A 212 -3.65 1.49 -0.05
C ALA A 212 -3.53 1.01 -1.50
N ALA A 213 -4.66 0.80 -2.15
CA ALA A 213 -4.76 0.62 -3.60
C ALA A 213 -4.95 1.99 -4.26
N TRP A 214 -5.83 2.08 -5.25
CA TRP A 214 -6.09 3.30 -6.02
C TRP A 214 -7.55 3.34 -6.46
N THR A 215 -8.04 4.55 -6.75
CA THR A 215 -9.32 4.73 -7.45
C THR A 215 -9.10 4.63 -8.95
N ARG A 216 -8.03 5.26 -9.45
CA ARG A 216 -7.77 5.47 -10.87
C ARG A 216 -6.41 4.95 -11.28
N ARG A 217 -6.37 4.30 -12.44
CA ARG A 217 -5.17 3.72 -13.03
C ARG A 217 -5.12 4.00 -14.52
N GLY A 218 -4.00 4.56 -14.98
CA GLY A 218 -3.79 4.89 -16.39
C GLY A 218 -3.13 3.79 -17.22
N TYR A 219 -2.56 2.77 -16.55
CA TYR A 219 -1.73 1.72 -17.16
C TYR A 219 -0.44 2.26 -17.82
N ASP A 220 0.17 3.23 -17.15
CA ASP A 220 1.37 3.96 -17.55
C ASP A 220 2.66 3.12 -17.62
N THR A 221 2.63 1.87 -17.17
CA THR A 221 3.71 0.89 -17.36
C THR A 221 3.66 0.16 -18.70
N ARG A 222 2.56 0.29 -19.46
CA ARG A 222 2.34 -0.40 -20.75
C ARG A 222 1.88 0.53 -21.86
N GLU A 223 1.00 1.46 -21.53
CA GLU A 223 0.52 2.47 -22.47
C GLU A 223 1.65 3.44 -22.83
N ARG A 224 1.73 3.87 -24.09
CA ARG A 224 2.79 4.77 -24.56
C ARG A 224 2.27 6.15 -24.98
N ASP A 225 0.96 6.32 -25.15
CA ASP A 225 0.36 7.63 -25.41
C ASP A 225 -0.04 8.31 -24.09
N PRO A 226 0.62 9.43 -23.69
CA PRO A 226 0.31 10.11 -22.44
C PRO A 226 -1.11 10.70 -22.41
N ARG A 227 -1.74 10.96 -23.56
CA ARG A 227 -3.13 11.42 -23.63
C ARG A 227 -4.11 10.31 -23.25
N VAL A 228 -3.80 9.07 -23.63
CA VAL A 228 -4.62 7.90 -23.25
C VAL A 228 -4.54 7.67 -21.75
N VAL A 229 -3.33 7.71 -21.18
CA VAL A 229 -3.11 7.59 -19.73
C VAL A 229 -3.81 8.70 -18.97
N ALA A 230 -3.61 9.96 -19.38
CA ALA A 230 -4.27 11.11 -18.75
C ALA A 230 -5.79 10.99 -18.82
N ARG A 231 -6.37 10.62 -19.98
CA ARG A 231 -7.82 10.43 -20.11
C ARG A 231 -8.35 9.39 -19.13
N ARG A 232 -7.69 8.22 -19.00
CA ARG A 232 -8.10 7.18 -18.03
C ARG A 232 -8.01 7.67 -16.58
N LEU A 233 -7.00 8.47 -16.26
CA LEU A 233 -6.83 9.04 -14.92
C LEU A 233 -7.79 10.21 -14.63
N LEU A 234 -8.31 10.89 -15.65
CA LEU A 234 -9.18 12.04 -15.50
C LEU A 234 -10.69 11.72 -15.66
N ASP A 235 -11.03 10.54 -16.17
CA ASP A 235 -12.39 10.13 -16.54
C ASP A 235 -13.38 10.08 -15.35
N GLY A 236 -14.03 11.20 -15.04
CA GLY A 236 -14.89 11.35 -13.87
C GLY A 236 -14.13 11.65 -12.58
N LEU A 237 -12.91 12.19 -12.68
CA LEU A 237 -12.07 12.62 -11.54
C LEU A 237 -12.89 13.42 -10.53
N ALA A 238 -12.84 12.98 -9.28
CA ALA A 238 -13.62 13.53 -8.18
C ALA A 238 -12.77 13.64 -6.91
N PRO A 239 -13.22 14.42 -5.90
CA PRO A 239 -12.61 14.41 -4.59
C PRO A 239 -12.46 12.99 -4.04
N ARG A 240 -11.41 12.82 -3.25
CA ARG A 240 -10.96 11.60 -2.59
C ARG A 240 -10.39 10.53 -3.51
N ASP A 241 -10.24 10.82 -4.80
CA ASP A 241 -9.60 9.88 -5.70
C ASP A 241 -8.12 9.71 -5.39
N ILE A 242 -7.65 8.46 -5.46
CA ILE A 242 -6.24 8.09 -5.37
C ILE A 242 -5.79 7.68 -6.79
N LEU A 243 -4.83 8.42 -7.34
CA LEU A 243 -4.30 8.23 -8.69
C LEU A 243 -2.99 7.44 -8.60
N LEU A 244 -2.86 6.39 -9.41
CA LEU A 244 -1.65 5.56 -9.52
C LEU A 244 -0.87 5.91 -10.80
N LEU A 245 0.42 6.20 -10.61
CA LEU A 245 1.47 6.28 -11.63
C LEU A 245 2.73 5.54 -11.14
N HIS A 246 3.75 5.41 -11.99
CA HIS A 246 5.00 4.71 -11.70
C HIS A 246 6.18 5.52 -12.22
N ASP A 247 7.28 5.55 -11.48
CA ASP A 247 8.56 6.09 -11.93
C ASP A 247 9.58 4.98 -12.19
N GLY A 248 9.61 3.94 -11.34
CA GLY A 248 10.58 2.85 -11.45
C GLY A 248 10.27 1.76 -12.46
N ASN A 249 9.13 1.83 -13.14
CA ASN A 249 8.73 0.97 -14.25
C ASN A 249 7.83 1.69 -15.27
N ALA A 250 7.99 3.01 -15.38
CA ALA A 250 7.23 3.82 -16.33
C ALA A 250 7.51 3.35 -17.76
N ALA A 251 6.48 3.26 -18.61
CA ALA A 251 6.70 3.10 -20.04
C ALA A 251 7.40 4.33 -20.62
N LEU A 252 7.92 4.20 -21.84
CA LEU A 252 8.41 5.33 -22.61
C LEU A 252 7.35 5.77 -23.63
N THR A 253 7.25 7.09 -23.80
CA THR A 253 6.55 7.72 -24.93
C THR A 253 7.10 7.23 -26.28
N VAL A 254 6.45 7.63 -27.37
CA VAL A 254 6.97 7.36 -28.73
C VAL A 254 8.33 8.07 -28.92
N GLU A 255 8.52 9.22 -28.27
CA GLU A 255 9.73 10.03 -28.30
C GLU A 255 10.80 9.58 -27.28
N GLY A 256 10.60 8.42 -26.62
CA GLY A 256 11.60 7.84 -25.71
C GLY A 256 11.69 8.50 -24.33
N LYS A 257 10.80 9.43 -23.99
CA LYS A 257 10.74 10.06 -22.65
C LYS A 257 9.94 9.20 -21.67
N PRO A 258 10.32 9.13 -20.38
CA PRO A 258 9.49 8.50 -19.34
C PRO A 258 8.06 9.05 -19.36
N LEU A 259 7.08 8.16 -19.49
CA LEU A 259 5.68 8.52 -19.71
C LEU A 259 5.11 9.39 -18.60
N ILE A 260 5.49 9.11 -17.35
CA ILE A 260 5.06 9.87 -16.18
C ILE A 260 5.35 11.37 -16.32
N LEU A 261 6.50 11.76 -16.89
CA LEU A 261 6.89 13.17 -17.07
C LEU A 261 5.97 13.88 -18.08
N ALA A 262 5.43 13.16 -19.05
CA ALA A 262 4.46 13.71 -19.99
C ALA A 262 3.03 13.73 -19.42
N VAL A 263 2.71 12.84 -18.48
CA VAL A 263 1.36 12.67 -17.93
C VAL A 263 1.11 13.63 -16.77
N LEU A 264 2.10 13.85 -15.89
CA LEU A 264 1.94 14.64 -14.66
C LEU A 264 1.41 16.06 -14.90
N PRO A 265 1.93 16.89 -15.83
CA PRO A 265 1.44 18.25 -16.04
C PRO A 265 -0.05 18.27 -16.38
N ARG A 266 -0.49 17.35 -17.24
CA ARG A 266 -1.89 17.23 -17.69
C ARG A 266 -2.82 16.90 -16.53
N ILE A 267 -2.40 16.04 -15.62
CA ILE A 267 -3.20 15.67 -14.45
C ILE A 267 -3.29 16.85 -13.48
N ILE A 268 -2.17 17.53 -13.22
CA ILE A 268 -2.11 18.64 -12.26
C ILE A 268 -2.98 19.80 -12.75
N ASP A 269 -2.88 20.18 -14.03
CA ASP A 269 -3.70 21.24 -14.60
C ASP A 269 -5.20 20.90 -14.56
N ALA A 270 -5.56 19.66 -14.93
CA ALA A 270 -6.95 19.21 -14.91
C ALA A 270 -7.53 19.14 -13.49
N ALA A 271 -6.72 18.79 -12.48
CA ALA A 271 -7.13 18.81 -11.08
C ALA A 271 -7.35 20.24 -10.59
N ARG A 272 -6.45 21.18 -10.92
CA ARG A 272 -6.58 22.60 -10.58
C ARG A 272 -7.82 23.25 -11.19
N GLN A 273 -8.13 22.93 -12.46
CA GLN A 273 -9.36 23.39 -13.13
C GLN A 273 -10.64 22.87 -12.43
N ARG A 274 -10.54 21.77 -11.68
CA ARG A 274 -11.64 21.21 -10.88
C ARG A 274 -11.58 21.65 -9.41
N HIS A 275 -10.69 22.58 -9.07
CA HIS A 275 -10.43 23.03 -7.70
C HIS A 275 -10.07 21.88 -6.74
N LEU A 276 -9.40 20.84 -7.27
CA LEU A 276 -8.92 19.72 -6.48
C LEU A 276 -7.49 19.98 -5.99
N ARG A 277 -7.25 19.70 -4.71
CA ARG A 277 -5.96 19.86 -4.06
C ARG A 277 -5.25 18.52 -3.91
N PHE A 278 -3.96 18.50 -4.19
CA PHE A 278 -3.14 17.31 -3.95
C PHE A 278 -2.72 17.21 -2.48
N VAL A 279 -2.83 16.01 -1.93
CA VAL A 279 -2.38 15.65 -0.58
C VAL A 279 -1.61 14.34 -0.60
N THR A 280 -0.71 14.16 0.36
CA THR A 280 -0.16 12.83 0.64
C THR A 280 -1.21 11.94 1.33
N LEU A 281 -1.05 10.62 1.27
CA LEU A 281 -1.95 9.70 1.99
C LEU A 281 -1.87 9.93 3.51
N ARG A 282 -0.70 10.32 4.03
CA ARG A 282 -0.50 10.66 5.44
C ARG A 282 -1.28 11.91 5.84
N GLU A 283 -1.28 12.96 5.03
CA GLU A 283 -2.06 14.18 5.29
C GLU A 283 -3.57 13.97 5.22
N ALA A 284 -4.00 13.06 4.35
CA ALA A 284 -5.40 12.71 4.18
C ALA A 284 -5.94 11.83 5.31
N ARG A 285 -5.05 11.24 6.13
CA ARG A 285 -5.44 10.57 7.36
C ARG A 285 -6.00 11.63 8.30
N VAL A 286 -7.30 11.56 8.53
CA VAL A 286 -7.94 12.28 9.61
C VAL A 286 -7.63 11.47 10.86
N ASP A 287 -6.78 12.01 11.75
CA ASP A 287 -6.66 11.47 13.10
C ASP A 287 -8.04 11.61 13.76
N GLY A 288 -8.57 10.50 14.26
CA GLY A 288 -9.82 10.47 15.03
C GLY A 288 -9.58 10.93 16.46
#